data_AF-A0A7C9RYY1-F1
#
_entry.id   AF-A0A7C9RYY1-F1
#
_cell.length_a   1.000
_cell.length_b   1.000
_cell.length_c   1.000
_cell.angle_alpha   90.00
_cell.angle_beta   90.00
_cell.angle_gamma   90.00
#
_symmetry.space_group_name_H-M   'P 1'
#
loop_
_entity.id
_entity.type
_entity.pdbx_description
1 polymer ?
#
loop_
_entity_poly.entity_id
_entity_poly.type
_entity_poly.pdbx_seq_one_letter_code
_entity_poly.pdbx_strand_id
1 'polypeptide(L)'
;MTLTEIAAWGTADQVRAALERQLEGALVEVPEDDDSPRRAFSEALRRSLMLRQKHPFDIVAIGLPDLLRYRDLVAGSEVTLRATNIEAYFVRKDGSAEQYQPETED
;
A
#
# COMPACT_ATOMS: atom_id res chain seq x y z
N MET A 1 3.45 3.15 28.65
CA MET A 1 3.27 3.19 27.19
C MET A 1 1.96 3.92 26.93
N THR A 2 2.04 5.18 26.55
CA THR A 2 0.88 6.07 26.34
C THR A 2 0.43 6.00 24.88
N LEU A 3 -0.90 5.92 24.68
CA LEU A 3 -1.58 5.79 23.38
C LEU A 3 -1.33 6.93 22.36
N THR A 4 -0.42 7.87 22.65
CA THR A 4 -0.15 9.08 21.88
C THR A 4 1.08 8.98 20.98
N GLU A 5 1.83 7.87 21.00
CA GLU A 5 2.99 7.63 20.13
C GLU A 5 2.64 6.80 18.87
N ILE A 6 1.35 6.60 18.59
CA ILE A 6 0.87 5.90 17.38
C ILE A 6 0.53 6.90 16.24
N ALA A 7 0.64 8.20 16.49
CA ALA A 7 0.47 9.23 15.48
C ALA A 7 1.83 9.56 14.83
N ALA A 8 1.90 9.44 13.50
CA ALA A 8 2.99 9.92 12.64
C ALA A 8 4.29 9.09 12.54
N TRP A 9 4.24 7.76 12.56
CA TRP A 9 5.42 6.96 12.18
C TRP A 9 5.18 6.11 10.93
N GLY A 10 5.92 6.44 9.86
CA GLY A 10 5.78 5.88 8.51
C GLY A 10 5.28 6.94 7.53
N THR A 11 6.00 8.05 7.34
CA THR A 11 5.58 9.06 6.35
C THR A 11 5.48 8.42 4.97
N ALA A 12 4.57 8.92 4.13
CA ALA A 12 4.41 8.45 2.76
C ALA A 12 5.75 8.35 2.00
N ASP A 13 6.69 9.26 2.30
CA ASP A 13 8.06 9.26 1.81
C ASP A 13 8.87 8.00 2.19
N GLN A 14 8.74 7.50 3.42
CA GLN A 14 9.46 6.30 3.87
C GLN A 14 8.94 5.06 3.16
N VAL A 15 7.62 4.94 3.05
CA VAL A 15 6.97 3.82 2.35
C VAL A 15 7.33 3.85 0.87
N ARG A 16 7.30 5.05 0.25
CA ARG A 16 7.72 5.24 -1.15
C ARG A 16 9.17 4.88 -1.35
N ALA A 17 10.08 5.39 -0.52
CA ALA A 17 11.52 5.13 -0.64
C ALA A 17 11.87 3.65 -0.44
N ALA A 18 11.17 2.93 0.44
CA ALA A 18 11.36 1.50 0.62
C ALA A 18 10.96 0.72 -0.65
N LEU A 19 9.83 1.08 -1.25
CA LEU A 19 9.31 0.38 -2.42
C LEU A 19 10.04 0.73 -3.71
N GLU A 20 10.43 1.98 -3.92
CA GLU A 20 11.27 2.37 -5.06
C GLU A 20 12.62 1.62 -5.06
N ARG A 21 13.15 1.27 -3.88
CA ARG A 21 14.38 0.46 -3.75
C ARG A 21 14.15 -1.02 -4.02
N GLN A 22 12.97 -1.54 -3.73
CA GLN A 22 12.64 -2.96 -3.87
C GLN A 22 12.04 -3.31 -5.24
N LEU A 23 11.33 -2.36 -5.85
CA LEU A 23 10.57 -2.52 -7.09
C LEU A 23 11.11 -1.55 -8.14
N GLU A 24 12.25 -1.89 -8.73
CA GLU A 24 12.89 -1.07 -9.75
C GLU A 24 11.95 -0.91 -10.97
N GLY A 25 11.49 0.33 -11.20
CA GLY A 25 10.60 0.68 -12.31
C GLY A 25 9.09 0.51 -12.06
N ALA A 26 8.67 0.15 -10.84
CA ALA A 26 7.24 0.08 -10.52
C ALA A 26 6.62 1.47 -10.28
N LEU A 27 5.34 1.61 -10.65
CA LEU A 27 4.52 2.78 -10.36
C LEU A 27 3.84 2.59 -9.00
N VAL A 28 4.34 3.32 -7.99
CA VAL A 28 3.93 3.16 -6.59
C VAL A 28 3.09 4.34 -6.11
N GLU A 29 1.89 4.03 -5.61
CA GLU A 29 1.05 4.97 -4.86
C GLU A 29 1.11 4.68 -3.37
N VAL A 30 1.11 5.74 -2.56
CA VAL A 30 1.21 5.65 -1.10
C VAL A 30 0.16 6.58 -0.50
N PRO A 31 -0.56 6.19 0.57
CA PRO A 31 -1.45 7.07 1.30
C PRO A 31 -0.70 8.31 1.80
N GLU A 32 -1.21 9.51 1.46
CA GLU A 32 -0.58 10.79 1.85
C GLU A 32 -0.91 11.21 3.29
N ASP A 33 -1.95 10.63 3.90
CA ASP A 33 -2.48 11.04 5.20
C ASP A 33 -2.98 9.85 6.02
N ASP A 34 -2.47 9.71 7.25
CA ASP A 34 -2.87 8.64 8.18
C ASP A 34 -3.99 9.04 9.15
N ASP A 35 -4.42 10.32 9.18
CA ASP A 35 -5.53 10.78 10.04
C ASP A 35 -6.87 10.14 9.62
N SER A 36 -6.96 9.61 8.40
CA SER A 36 -8.11 8.86 7.90
C SER A 36 -7.68 7.69 7.00
N PRO A 37 -7.23 6.56 7.58
CA PRO A 37 -6.61 5.45 6.82
C PRO A 37 -7.51 4.90 5.70
N ARG A 38 -8.83 4.82 5.94
CA ARG A 38 -9.79 4.37 4.93
C ARG A 38 -9.88 5.33 3.74
N ARG A 39 -9.85 6.65 3.99
CA ARG A 39 -9.93 7.67 2.95
C ARG A 39 -8.64 7.66 2.14
N ALA A 40 -7.50 7.67 2.81
CA ALA A 40 -6.20 7.68 2.17
C ALA A 40 -5.91 6.40 1.38
N PHE A 41 -6.31 5.23 1.91
CA PHE A 41 -6.29 3.98 1.14
C PHE A 41 -7.18 4.05 -0.10
N SER A 42 -8.43 4.53 0.04
CA SER A 42 -9.36 4.65 -1.09
C SER A 42 -8.80 5.57 -2.19
N GLU A 43 -8.12 6.64 -1.80
CA GLU A 43 -7.47 7.57 -2.72
C GLU A 43 -6.25 6.95 -3.41
N ALA A 44 -5.37 6.28 -2.66
CA ALA A 44 -4.24 5.56 -3.22
C ALA A 44 -4.67 4.44 -4.18
N LEU A 45 -5.72 3.69 -3.83
CA LEU A 45 -6.32 2.67 -4.70
C LEU A 45 -6.86 3.31 -5.99
N ARG A 46 -7.60 4.42 -5.87
CA ARG A 46 -8.12 5.15 -7.03
C ARG A 46 -6.99 5.60 -7.96
N ARG A 47 -5.91 6.19 -7.42
CA ARG A 47 -4.75 6.63 -8.22
C ARG A 47 -4.05 5.44 -8.89
N SER A 48 -3.93 4.31 -8.18
CA SER A 48 -3.35 3.08 -8.72
C SER A 48 -4.17 2.50 -9.87
N LEU A 49 -5.50 2.55 -9.78
CA LEU A 49 -6.38 2.16 -10.89
C LEU A 49 -6.18 3.06 -12.12
N MET A 50 -6.02 4.38 -11.90
CA MET A 50 -5.72 5.32 -12.98
C MET A 50 -4.35 5.06 -13.61
N LEU A 51 -3.33 4.74 -12.79
CA LEU A 51 -2.00 4.36 -13.28
C LEU A 51 -2.07 3.07 -14.09
N ARG A 52 -2.73 2.03 -13.60
CA ARG A 52 -2.95 0.77 -14.33
C ARG A 52 -3.66 0.99 -15.66
N GLN A 53 -4.62 1.91 -15.72
CA GLN A 53 -5.29 2.26 -16.97
C GLN A 53 -4.34 2.95 -17.97
N LYS A 54 -3.47 3.85 -17.49
CA LYS A 54 -2.51 4.60 -18.31
C LYS A 54 -1.28 3.77 -18.71
N HIS A 55 -0.92 2.82 -17.85
CA HIS A 55 0.29 1.99 -17.90
C HIS A 55 -0.10 0.51 -17.77
N PRO A 56 -0.79 -0.07 -18.77
CA PRO A 56 -1.37 -1.40 -18.65
C PRO A 56 -0.33 -2.51 -18.46
N PHE A 57 0.89 -2.31 -18.95
CA PHE A 57 1.98 -3.31 -18.92
C PHE A 57 3.00 -3.09 -17.79
N ASP A 58 2.98 -1.93 -17.12
CA ASP A 58 3.93 -1.63 -16.06
C ASP A 58 3.51 -2.28 -14.73
N ILE A 59 4.43 -2.48 -13.81
CA ILE A 59 4.10 -2.95 -12.46
C ILE A 59 3.46 -1.77 -11.72
N VAL A 60 2.27 -1.96 -11.17
CA VAL A 60 1.56 -0.95 -10.36
C VAL A 60 1.36 -1.52 -8.98
N ALA A 61 1.79 -0.77 -7.97
CA ALA A 61 1.75 -1.21 -6.59
C ALA A 61 1.22 -0.11 -5.66
N ILE A 62 0.58 -0.52 -4.57
CA ILE A 62 0.21 0.33 -3.46
C ILE A 62 1.15 0.02 -2.29
N GLY A 63 1.84 1.05 -1.81
CA GLY A 63 2.63 0.99 -0.59
C GLY A 63 1.84 1.47 0.60
N LEU A 64 1.83 0.68 1.67
CA LEU A 64 1.10 0.98 2.90
C LEU A 64 2.05 0.81 4.09
N PRO A 65 1.94 1.62 5.14
CA PRO A 65 2.62 1.29 6.39
C PRO A 65 2.01 0.00 6.98
N ASP A 66 2.83 -0.82 7.63
CA ASP A 66 2.42 -2.09 8.25
C ASP A 66 1.57 -1.87 9.52
N LEU A 67 0.33 -1.42 9.31
CA LEU A 67 -0.67 -1.17 10.34
C LEU A 67 -1.86 -2.11 10.11
N LEU A 68 -2.42 -2.63 11.20
CA LEU A 68 -3.58 -3.53 11.17
C LEU A 68 -4.73 -2.99 10.32
N ARG A 69 -5.02 -1.68 10.42
CA ARG A 69 -6.09 -1.04 9.65
C ARG A 69 -5.87 -1.11 8.14
N TYR A 70 -4.63 -0.94 7.67
CA TYR A 70 -4.32 -1.06 6.25
C TYR A 70 -4.37 -2.52 5.80
N ARG A 71 -3.96 -3.47 6.64
CA ARG A 71 -4.12 -4.91 6.36
C ARG A 71 -5.58 -5.29 6.17
N ASP A 72 -6.46 -4.85 7.06
CA ASP A 72 -7.91 -5.09 6.95
C ASP A 72 -8.50 -4.48 5.67
N LEU A 73 -8.07 -3.28 5.28
CA LEU A 73 -8.53 -2.59 4.07
C LEU A 73 -8.08 -3.29 2.79
N VAL A 74 -6.83 -3.79 2.77
CA VAL A 74 -6.30 -4.57 1.64
C VAL A 74 -7.02 -5.90 1.51
N ALA A 75 -7.20 -6.63 2.61
CA ALA A 75 -7.95 -7.89 2.62
C ALA A 75 -9.40 -7.67 2.14
N GLY A 76 -10.07 -6.61 2.62
CA GLY A 76 -11.40 -6.23 2.16
C GLY A 76 -11.47 -5.79 0.69
N SER A 77 -10.33 -5.51 0.05
CA SER A 77 -10.21 -5.06 -1.34
C SER A 77 -9.51 -6.08 -2.25
N GLU A 78 -9.25 -7.29 -1.75
CA GLU A 78 -8.45 -8.32 -2.43
C GLU A 78 -8.96 -8.60 -3.86
N VAL A 79 -10.27 -8.80 -4.01
CA VAL A 79 -10.89 -9.09 -5.31
C VAL A 79 -10.59 -7.99 -6.33
N THR A 80 -10.62 -6.72 -5.90
CA THR A 80 -10.33 -5.57 -6.76
C THR A 80 -8.85 -5.53 -7.13
N LEU A 81 -7.96 -5.71 -6.16
CA LEU A 81 -6.50 -5.70 -6.38
C LEU A 81 -6.09 -6.81 -7.36
N ARG A 82 -6.62 -8.02 -7.16
CA ARG A 82 -6.39 -9.16 -8.05
C ARG A 82 -6.94 -8.92 -9.46
N ALA A 83 -8.19 -8.45 -9.57
CA ALA A 83 -8.81 -8.20 -10.87
C ALA A 83 -8.10 -7.11 -11.69
N THR A 84 -7.42 -6.19 -11.01
CA THR A 84 -6.73 -5.05 -11.63
C THR A 84 -5.22 -5.24 -11.71
N ASN A 85 -4.71 -6.39 -11.26
CA ASN A 85 -3.29 -6.71 -11.18
C ASN A 85 -2.50 -5.62 -10.43
N ILE A 86 -3.07 -5.07 -9.36
CA ILE A 86 -2.41 -4.08 -8.50
C ILE A 86 -1.88 -4.82 -7.29
N GLU A 87 -0.57 -4.73 -7.08
CA GLU A 87 0.07 -5.36 -5.92
C GLU A 87 -0.04 -4.45 -4.69
N ALA A 88 -0.14 -5.03 -3.51
CA ALA A 88 -0.10 -4.27 -2.25
C ALA A 88 1.12 -4.69 -1.43
N TYR A 89 1.80 -3.72 -0.83
CA TYR A 89 2.98 -3.94 0.00
C TYR A 89 2.83 -3.24 1.34
N PHE A 90 3.21 -3.93 2.42
CA PHE A 90 3.28 -3.39 3.77
C PHE A 90 4.72 -3.10 4.14
N VAL A 91 5.02 -1.83 4.43
CA VAL A 91 6.35 -1.38 4.83
C VAL A 91 6.41 -1.26 6.34
N ARG A 92 7.35 -2.00 6.93
CA ARG A 92 7.65 -1.98 8.36
C ARG A 92 8.55 -0.81 8.72
N LYS A 93 8.65 -0.51 10.02
CA LYS A 93 9.48 0.58 10.55
C LYS A 93 10.98 0.42 10.28
N ASP A 94 11.44 -0.82 10.08
CA ASP A 94 12.83 -1.12 9.71
C ASP A 94 13.11 -0.91 8.20
N GLY A 95 12.10 -0.52 7.42
CA GLY A 95 12.17 -0.31 5.98
C GLY A 95 12.00 -1.60 5.17
N SER A 96 11.73 -2.74 5.79
CA SER A 96 11.39 -3.97 5.07
C SER A 96 9.99 -3.87 4.48
N ALA A 97 9.83 -4.26 3.21
CA ALA A 97 8.52 -4.34 2.56
C ALA A 97 8.10 -5.80 2.35
N GLU A 98 6.89 -6.10 2.82
CA GLU A 98 6.24 -7.40 2.68
C GLU A 98 5.12 -7.28 1.66
N GLN A 99 5.15 -8.09 0.60
CA GLN A 99 4.06 -8.16 -0.36
C GLN A 99 2.85 -8.81 0.32
N TYR A 100 1.67 -8.21 0.17
CA TYR A 100 0.43 -8.87 0.53
C TYR A 100 0.23 -10.08 -0.36
N GLN A 101 0.13 -11.25 0.26
CA GLN A 101 -0.31 -12.47 -0.39
C GLN A 101 -1.72 -12.78 0.12
N PRO A 102 -2.71 -12.94 -0.77
CA PRO A 102 -4.00 -13.42 -0.35
C PRO A 102 -3.83 -14.80 0.28
N GLU A 103 -4.48 -15.03 1.41
CA GLU A 103 -4.56 -16.38 1.99
C GLU A 103 -5.22 -17.25 0.92
N THR A 104 -4.45 -18.17 0.34
CA THR A 104 -4.99 -19.06 -0.66
C THR A 104 -5.91 -20.02 0.09
N GLU A 105 -7.22 -19.84 -0.03
CA GLU A 105 -8.16 -20.94 0.24
C GLU A 105 -7.85 -22.03 -0.79
N ASP A 106 -7.17 -23.07 -0.33
CA ASP A 106 -6.98 -24.36 -1.03
C ASP A 106 -8.33 -25.05 -1.28
#